data_AF-A0A6P4EA07-F1
#
_entry.id   AF-A0A6P4EA07-F1
#
_cell.length_a   1.000
_cell.length_b   1.000
_cell.length_c   1.000
_cell.angle_alpha   90.00
_cell.angle_beta   90.00
_cell.angle_gamma   90.00
#
_symmetry.space_group_name_H-M   'P 1'
#
loop_
_entity.id
_entity.type
_entity.pdbx_description
1 polymer ?
#
loop_
_entity_poly.entity_id
_entity_poly.type
_entity_poly.pdbx_seq_one_letter_code
_entity_poly.pdbx_strand_id
1 'polypeptide(L)'
;MESQRNNVNHRRGARPSVGYLLFQYQSELTRRHAEPTRLSRTKIHIIDGLVSRTIRHMKHCSMEDLKACKRELVYKEQLRDQLKNMRRKRSSSASNSKSSDDNKSNTEPAVSVKAPSTPPKPRLSRGGPAKMDIIGPEIFV
;
A
#
# COMPACT_ATOMS: atom_id res chain seq x y z
N MET A 1 -4.97 -45.02 31.88
CA MET A 1 -4.18 -44.29 30.88
C MET A 1 -4.82 -42.92 30.69
N GLU A 2 -4.59 -42.04 31.65
CA GLU A 2 -3.62 -40.92 31.55
C GLU A 2 -4.21 -39.78 30.68
N SER A 3 -5.12 -39.01 31.24
CA SER A 3 -4.84 -37.68 31.83
C SER A 3 -5.01 -36.54 30.85
N GLN A 4 -6.26 -36.10 30.76
CA GLN A 4 -6.67 -34.77 30.38
C GLN A 4 -5.93 -33.74 31.25
N ARG A 5 -4.97 -33.01 30.68
CA ARG A 5 -4.46 -31.76 31.24
C ARG A 5 -4.50 -30.67 30.18
N ASN A 6 -5.69 -30.08 30.10
CA ASN A 6 -5.92 -28.71 29.68
C ASN A 6 -4.76 -27.83 30.16
N ASN A 7 -4.04 -27.22 29.21
CA ASN A 7 -2.92 -26.34 29.50
C ASN A 7 -3.47 -24.96 29.93
N VAL A 8 -4.09 -24.92 31.12
CA VAL A 8 -4.59 -23.71 31.81
C VAL A 8 -3.43 -23.01 32.52
N ASN A 9 -2.35 -22.76 31.77
CA ASN A 9 -1.21 -21.97 32.22
C ASN A 9 -1.17 -20.67 31.43
N HIS A 10 -2.20 -19.85 31.58
CA HIS A 10 -2.15 -18.41 31.26
C HIS A 10 -1.82 -17.62 32.52
N ARG A 11 -0.81 -18.09 33.27
CA ARG A 11 -0.22 -17.36 34.40
C ARG A 11 0.47 -16.12 33.84
N ARG A 12 0.00 -14.94 34.24
CA ARG A 12 0.62 -13.60 34.09
C ARG A 12 2.06 -13.65 33.53
N GLY A 13 2.22 -13.49 32.22
CA GLY A 13 3.54 -13.44 31.56
C GLY A 13 3.69 -14.30 30.31
N ALA A 14 2.78 -15.26 30.05
CA ALA A 14 2.80 -16.04 28.82
C ALA A 14 2.41 -15.17 27.60
N ARG A 15 3.23 -15.20 26.53
CA ARG A 15 2.92 -14.52 25.27
C ARG A 15 1.59 -15.04 24.70
N PRO A 16 0.71 -14.17 24.17
CA PRO A 16 -0.56 -14.59 23.57
C PRO A 16 -0.34 -15.59 22.44
N SER A 17 -1.29 -16.52 22.27
CA SER A 17 -1.23 -17.48 21.16
C SER A 17 -1.33 -16.77 19.80
N VAL A 18 -0.74 -17.35 18.75
CA VAL A 18 -0.81 -16.80 17.39
C VAL A 18 -2.26 -16.69 16.91
N GLY A 19 -3.12 -17.65 17.25
CA GLY A 19 -4.55 -17.62 16.92
C GLY A 19 -5.27 -16.42 17.54
N TYR A 20 -4.99 -16.13 18.82
CA TYR A 20 -5.54 -14.95 19.49
C TYR A 20 -5.03 -13.64 18.87
N LEU A 21 -3.74 -13.57 18.52
CA LEU A 21 -3.18 -12.38 17.85
C LEU A 21 -3.77 -12.14 16.47
N LEU A 22 -4.04 -13.20 15.70
CA LEU A 22 -4.73 -13.11 14.41
C LEU A 22 -6.17 -12.62 14.58
N PHE A 23 -6.91 -13.17 15.55
CA PHE A 23 -8.24 -12.68 15.91
C PHE A 23 -8.19 -11.19 16.29
N GLN A 24 -7.25 -10.79 17.14
CA GLN A 24 -7.07 -9.41 17.57
C GLN A 24 -6.76 -8.49 16.37
N TYR A 25 -5.90 -8.92 15.46
CA TYR A 25 -5.57 -8.16 14.25
C TYR A 25 -6.78 -7.99 13.32
N GLN A 26 -7.56 -9.06 13.11
CA GLN A 26 -8.80 -9.02 12.34
C GLN A 26 -9.81 -8.05 12.96
N SER A 27 -10.01 -8.12 14.27
CA SER A 27 -10.92 -7.20 15.00
C SER A 27 -10.49 -5.73 14.85
N GLU A 28 -9.18 -5.48 14.85
CA GLU A 28 -8.60 -4.15 14.71
C GLU A 28 -8.81 -3.61 13.29
N LEU A 29 -8.67 -4.45 12.25
CA LEU A 29 -8.94 -4.07 10.85
C LEU A 29 -10.40 -3.66 10.60
N THR A 30 -11.35 -4.28 11.31
CA THR A 30 -12.77 -3.96 11.15
C THR A 30 -13.21 -2.68 11.90
N ARG A 31 -12.33 -2.06 12.69
CA ARG A 31 -12.69 -0.87 13.47
C ARG A 31 -12.63 0.40 12.61
N ARG A 32 -13.64 1.27 12.74
CA ARG A 32 -13.73 2.55 12.00
C ARG A 32 -12.52 3.47 12.19
N HIS A 33 -11.86 3.40 13.35
CA HIS A 33 -10.66 4.16 13.67
C HIS A 33 -9.55 3.19 14.08
N ALA A 34 -9.13 2.33 13.15
CA ALA A 34 -8.00 1.43 13.36
C ALA A 34 -6.70 2.24 13.45
N GLU A 35 -5.97 2.09 14.54
CA GLU A 35 -4.70 2.80 14.73
C GLU A 35 -3.61 2.05 13.96
N PRO A 36 -2.93 2.68 12.97
CA PRO A 36 -1.88 2.02 12.20
C PRO A 36 -0.78 1.44 13.09
N THR A 37 -0.50 2.12 14.20
CA THR A 37 0.47 1.69 15.22
C THR A 37 0.03 0.42 15.95
N ARG A 38 -1.26 0.28 16.28
CA ARG A 38 -1.81 -0.93 16.94
C ARG A 38 -1.77 -2.13 16.01
N LEU A 39 -2.19 -1.94 14.76
CA LEU A 39 -2.08 -2.97 13.72
C LEU A 39 -0.63 -3.44 13.56
N SER A 40 0.31 -2.50 13.48
CA SER A 40 1.74 -2.80 13.31
C SER A 40 2.29 -3.59 14.51
N ARG A 41 1.96 -3.22 15.75
CA ARG A 41 2.36 -3.97 16.96
C ARG A 41 1.83 -5.39 16.95
N THR A 42 0.54 -5.58 16.67
CA THR A 42 -0.06 -6.92 16.60
C THR A 42 0.60 -7.75 15.50
N LYS A 43 0.89 -7.14 14.33
CA LYS A 43 1.60 -7.78 13.22
C LYS A 43 3.00 -8.26 13.62
N ILE A 44 3.75 -7.45 14.36
CA ILE A 44 5.07 -7.83 14.90
C ILE A 44 4.93 -9.07 15.80
N HIS A 45 3.97 -9.11 16.71
CA HIS A 45 3.77 -10.27 17.57
C HIS A 45 3.37 -11.54 16.82
N ILE A 46 2.56 -11.41 15.76
CA ILE A 46 2.24 -12.53 14.86
C ILE A 46 3.52 -13.06 14.21
N ILE A 47 4.31 -12.16 13.62
CA ILE A 47 5.56 -12.51 12.93
C ILE A 47 6.51 -13.20 13.91
N ASP A 48 6.76 -12.63 15.08
CA ASP A 48 7.62 -13.24 16.10
C ASP A 48 7.18 -14.66 16.46
N GLY A 49 5.86 -14.86 16.65
CA GLY A 49 5.30 -16.15 17.02
C GLY A 49 5.47 -17.19 15.91
N LEU A 50 5.25 -16.79 14.66
CA LEU A 50 5.41 -17.63 13.48
C LEU A 50 6.88 -17.93 13.20
N VAL A 51 7.75 -16.93 13.19
CA VAL A 51 9.21 -17.09 13.00
C VAL A 51 9.80 -17.97 14.09
N SER A 52 9.45 -17.73 15.36
CA SER A 52 9.92 -18.59 16.47
C SER A 52 9.42 -20.03 16.34
N ARG A 53 8.19 -20.22 15.83
CA ARG A 53 7.65 -21.55 15.54
C ARG A 53 8.43 -22.20 14.39
N THR A 54 8.66 -21.48 13.29
CA THR A 54 9.46 -21.97 12.17
C THR A 54 10.86 -22.34 12.62
N ILE A 55 11.59 -21.47 13.32
CA ILE A 55 12.95 -21.75 13.86
C ILE A 55 12.95 -23.01 14.75
N ARG A 56 11.96 -23.17 15.63
CA ARG A 56 11.84 -24.40 16.45
C ARG A 56 11.59 -25.66 15.62
N HIS A 57 10.84 -25.55 14.53
CA HIS A 57 10.57 -26.64 13.60
C HIS A 57 11.57 -26.74 12.44
N MET A 58 12.54 -25.82 12.32
CA MET A 58 13.58 -25.86 11.28
C MET A 58 14.51 -27.07 11.44
N LYS A 59 14.56 -27.69 12.63
CA LYS A 59 15.17 -29.01 12.81
C LYS A 59 14.50 -30.10 11.96
N HIS A 60 13.29 -29.84 11.44
CA HIS A 60 12.51 -30.66 10.53
C HIS A 60 12.17 -29.93 9.22
N CYS A 61 12.94 -28.90 8.82
CA CYS A 61 12.68 -28.17 7.58
C CYS A 61 12.85 -29.08 6.35
N SER A 62 11.83 -29.13 5.51
CA SER A 62 11.91 -29.84 4.23
C SER A 62 12.77 -29.06 3.23
N MET A 63 13.30 -29.76 2.22
CA MET A 63 14.01 -29.12 1.11
C MET A 63 13.11 -28.15 0.32
N GLU A 64 11.78 -28.38 0.31
CA GLU A 64 10.79 -27.49 -0.27
C GLU A 64 10.80 -26.12 0.43
N ASP A 65 10.75 -26.12 1.77
CA ASP A 65 10.69 -24.90 2.59
C ASP A 65 11.95 -24.06 2.44
N LEU A 66 13.12 -24.72 2.35
CA LEU A 66 14.39 -24.04 2.12
C LEU A 66 14.43 -23.37 0.73
N LYS A 67 13.92 -24.06 -0.30
CA LYS A 67 13.79 -23.49 -1.65
C LYS A 67 12.82 -22.31 -1.67
N ALA A 68 11.70 -22.39 -0.92
CA ALA A 68 10.75 -21.29 -0.80
C ALA A 68 11.39 -20.06 -0.14
N CYS A 69 12.09 -20.24 0.98
CA CYS A 69 12.81 -19.16 1.66
C CYS A 69 13.84 -18.49 0.73
N LYS A 70 14.58 -19.28 -0.06
CA LYS A 70 15.54 -18.73 -1.04
C LYS A 70 14.84 -17.85 -2.09
N ARG A 71 13.70 -18.30 -2.64
CA ARG A 71 12.94 -17.52 -3.63
C ARG A 71 12.45 -16.20 -3.04
N GLU A 72 11.91 -16.23 -1.82
CA GLU A 72 11.44 -15.02 -1.14
C GLU A 72 12.56 -14.01 -0.86
N LEU A 73 13.75 -14.49 -0.49
CA LEU A 73 14.90 -13.63 -0.25
C LEU A 73 15.31 -12.84 -1.51
N VAL A 74 15.36 -13.54 -2.65
CA VAL A 74 15.68 -12.94 -3.96
C VAL A 74 14.62 -11.92 -4.36
N TYR A 75 13.34 -12.27 -4.22
CA TYR A 75 12.24 -11.36 -4.56
C TYR A 75 12.26 -10.09 -3.71
N LYS A 76 12.57 -10.21 -2.41
CA LYS A 76 12.72 -9.06 -1.51
C LYS A 76 13.83 -8.10 -1.97
N GLU A 77 14.95 -8.61 -2.45
CA GLU A 77 16.05 -7.78 -2.97
C GLU A 77 15.64 -7.05 -4.24
N GLN A 78 14.98 -7.74 -5.18
CA GLN A 78 14.44 -7.14 -6.40
C GLN A 78 13.49 -5.97 -6.09
N LEU A 79 12.61 -6.12 -5.10
CA LEU A 79 11.71 -5.05 -4.68
C LEU A 79 12.48 -3.85 -4.12
N ARG A 80 13.54 -4.08 -3.34
CA ARG A 80 14.38 -2.99 -2.80
C ARG A 80 15.04 -2.18 -3.93
N ASP A 81 15.50 -2.85 -4.98
CA ASP A 81 16.10 -2.19 -6.13
C ASP A 81 15.07 -1.37 -6.93
N GLN A 82 13.87 -1.90 -7.14
CA GLN A 82 12.79 -1.15 -7.77
C GLN A 82 12.46 0.14 -7.02
N LEU A 83 12.30 0.06 -5.69
CA LEU A 83 12.08 1.22 -4.82
C LEU A 83 13.23 2.25 -4.93
N LYS A 84 14.47 1.78 -4.91
CA LYS A 84 15.66 2.64 -5.06
C LYS A 84 15.69 3.35 -6.41
N ASN A 85 15.34 2.64 -7.48
CA ASN A 85 15.29 3.18 -8.84
C ASN A 85 14.15 4.20 -9.02
N MET A 86 12.97 3.94 -8.44
CA MET A 86 11.86 4.89 -8.44
C MET A 86 12.23 6.19 -7.69
N ARG A 87 12.90 6.08 -6.54
CA ARG A 87 13.36 7.25 -5.78
C ARG A 87 14.31 8.12 -6.61
N ARG A 88 15.29 7.49 -7.28
CA ARG A 88 16.25 8.19 -8.16
C ARG A 88 15.56 8.93 -9.32
N LYS A 89 14.59 8.28 -9.97
CA LYS A 89 13.81 8.89 -11.06
C LYS A 89 13.02 10.12 -10.63
N ARG A 90 12.41 10.10 -9.43
CA ARG A 90 11.70 11.28 -8.88
C ARG A 90 12.64 12.44 -8.57
N SER A 91 13.85 12.15 -8.06
CA SER A 91 14.84 13.19 -7.79
C SER A 91 15.39 13.84 -9.07
N SER A 92 15.54 13.08 -10.17
CA SER A 92 16.00 13.64 -11.46
C SER A 92 14.93 14.47 -12.19
N SER A 93 13.64 14.23 -11.96
CA SER A 93 12.56 15.04 -12.55
C SER A 93 12.32 16.36 -11.81
N ALA A 94 12.79 16.50 -10.56
CA ALA A 94 12.65 17.72 -9.76
C ALA A 94 13.78 18.75 -10.02
N SER A 95 14.89 18.35 -10.63
CA SER A 95 16.03 19.23 -10.92
C SER A 95 15.97 19.92 -12.29
N ASN A 96 14.96 19.63 -13.13
CA ASN A 96 14.86 20.14 -14.50
C ASN A 96 13.85 21.29 -14.69
N SER A 97 13.32 21.88 -13.62
CA SER A 97 12.28 22.93 -13.64
C SER A 97 12.75 24.30 -13.15
N LYS A 98 14.06 24.59 -13.20
CA LYS A 98 14.61 25.93 -12.92
C LYS A 98 15.54 26.37 -14.04
N SER A 99 14.97 26.89 -15.12
CA SER A 99 15.68 27.77 -16.04
C SER A 99 14.68 28.70 -16.75
N SER A 100 14.76 29.98 -16.35
CA SER A 100 14.58 31.19 -17.16
C SER A 100 13.21 31.46 -17.80
N ASP A 101 12.33 32.14 -17.05
CA ASP A 101 11.36 33.10 -17.59
C ASP A 101 12.01 34.50 -17.48
N ASP A 102 12.36 35.10 -18.61
CA ASP A 102 12.59 36.54 -18.75
C ASP A 102 12.11 36.93 -20.15
N ASN A 103 10.83 37.31 -20.25
CA ASN A 103 10.27 37.84 -21.49
C ASN A 103 9.82 39.29 -21.26
N LYS A 104 10.58 40.20 -21.87
CA LYS A 104 10.40 41.64 -21.90
C LYS A 104 9.55 42.00 -23.13
N SER A 105 8.36 42.57 -22.94
CA SER A 105 7.68 43.32 -24.00
C SER A 105 6.78 44.42 -23.44
N ASN A 106 7.05 45.64 -23.89
CA ASN A 106 6.27 46.86 -23.74
C ASN A 106 4.82 46.71 -24.24
N THR A 107 3.88 47.53 -23.76
CA THR A 107 3.13 48.56 -24.54
C THR A 107 1.94 49.11 -23.72
N GLU A 108 1.77 50.42 -23.75
CA GLU A 108 0.81 51.27 -23.03
C GLU A 108 -0.68 51.13 -23.45
N PRO A 109 -1.64 51.70 -22.68
CA PRO A 109 -3.09 51.47 -22.84
C PRO A 109 -3.80 52.56 -23.68
N ALA A 110 -4.77 52.17 -24.52
CA ALA A 110 -5.67 53.12 -25.18
C ALA A 110 -7.10 52.59 -25.38
N VAL A 111 -8.01 53.24 -24.66
CA VAL A 111 -9.49 53.40 -24.72
C VAL A 111 -10.21 53.06 -26.04
N SER A 112 -11.36 52.35 -25.98
CA SER A 112 -12.64 52.77 -26.60
C SER A 112 -13.85 51.86 -26.27
N VAL A 113 -15.03 52.47 -26.25
CA VAL A 113 -16.28 52.05 -25.57
C VAL A 113 -17.26 51.33 -26.52
N LYS A 114 -17.93 50.24 -26.06
CA LYS A 114 -19.31 49.87 -26.52
C LYS A 114 -20.02 48.94 -25.51
N ALA A 115 -21.31 49.18 -25.26
CA ALA A 115 -22.13 48.59 -24.19
C ALA A 115 -22.89 47.30 -24.61
N PRO A 116 -23.73 46.68 -23.74
CA PRO A 116 -23.63 45.29 -23.27
C PRO A 116 -24.51 44.28 -24.03
N SER A 117 -24.16 42.98 -23.98
CA SER A 117 -25.08 41.89 -24.34
C SER A 117 -24.84 40.65 -23.49
N THR A 118 -25.95 40.12 -22.97
CA THR A 118 -26.06 38.98 -22.05
C THR A 118 -25.45 37.69 -22.62
N PRO A 119 -24.93 36.77 -21.76
CA PRO A 119 -24.32 35.52 -22.21
C PRO A 119 -25.37 34.54 -22.76
N PRO A 120 -25.11 33.84 -23.88
CA PRO A 120 -26.00 32.80 -24.38
C PRO A 120 -25.90 31.51 -23.55
N LYS A 121 -27.06 30.88 -23.33
CA LYS A 121 -27.27 29.63 -22.58
C LYS A 121 -26.57 28.43 -23.26
N PRO A 122 -25.90 27.52 -22.53
CA PRO A 122 -25.24 26.37 -23.14
C PRO A 122 -26.26 25.36 -23.71
N ARG A 123 -26.05 24.98 -24.97
CA ARG A 123 -26.83 23.94 -25.68
C ARG A 123 -26.52 22.57 -25.08
N LEU A 124 -27.58 21.85 -24.71
CA LEU A 124 -27.55 20.40 -24.45
C LEU A 124 -27.12 19.67 -25.73
N SER A 125 -25.93 19.09 -25.71
CA SER A 125 -25.49 18.09 -26.68
C SER A 125 -25.87 16.71 -26.16
N ARG A 126 -26.92 16.16 -26.76
CA ARG A 126 -27.37 14.77 -26.67
C ARG A 126 -26.48 13.94 -27.59
N GLY A 127 -25.69 13.02 -27.04
CA GLY A 127 -24.85 12.13 -27.83
C GLY A 127 -24.10 11.07 -27.03
N GLY A 128 -24.77 9.95 -26.76
CA GLY A 128 -24.19 8.61 -26.58
C GLY A 128 -23.48 8.29 -25.25
N PRO A 129 -23.69 7.09 -24.67
CA PRO A 129 -22.91 6.66 -23.51
C PRO A 129 -21.47 6.36 -23.93
N ALA A 130 -20.51 6.98 -23.24
CA ALA A 130 -19.10 6.65 -23.37
C ALA A 130 -18.90 5.19 -22.93
N LYS A 131 -18.51 4.35 -23.89
CA LYS A 131 -17.98 3.01 -23.60
C LYS A 131 -16.70 3.20 -22.79
N MET A 132 -16.75 2.83 -21.52
CA MET A 132 -15.57 2.67 -20.69
C MET A 132 -14.99 1.30 -21.05
N ASP A 133 -13.90 1.28 -21.81
CA ASP A 133 -13.13 0.04 -22.01
C ASP A 133 -12.40 -0.26 -20.69
N ILE A 134 -12.99 -1.16 -19.90
CA ILE A 134 -12.35 -1.74 -18.73
C ILE A 134 -11.28 -2.70 -19.25
N ILE A 135 -10.07 -2.19 -19.43
CA ILE A 135 -8.87 -3.02 -19.57
C ILE A 135 -8.45 -3.46 -18.16
N GLY A 136 -8.81 -4.69 -17.83
CA GLY A 136 -8.30 -5.44 -16.70
C GLY A 136 -7.87 -6.83 -17.19
N PRO A 137 -6.78 -7.41 -16.68
CA PRO A 137 -6.40 -8.76 -17.06
C PRO A 137 -7.42 -9.74 -16.46
N GLU A 138 -8.10 -10.46 -17.35
CA GLU A 138 -8.92 -11.63 -17.02
C GLU A 138 -8.04 -12.65 -16.28
N ILE A 139 -8.38 -12.93 -15.03
CA ILE A 139 -7.93 -14.11 -14.30
C ILE A 139 -9.18 -14.92 -13.96
N PHE A 140 -9.12 -16.22 -14.26
CA PHE A 140 -10.14 -17.28 -14.10
C PHE A 140 -11.17 -17.30 -15.24
N VAL A 141 -11.26 -18.34 -16.08
CA VAL A 141 -11.30 -19.79 -15.78
C VAL A 141 -10.38 -20.61 -16.70
#